data_AF-A0A6I7Q5Z0-F1
#
_entry.id   AF-A0A6I7Q5Z0-F1
#
_cell.length_a   1.000
_cell.length_b   1.000
_cell.length_c   1.000
_cell.angle_alpha   90.00
_cell.angle_beta   90.00
_cell.angle_gamma   90.00
#
_symmetry.space_group_name_H-M   'P 1'
#
loop_
_entity.id
_entity.type
_entity.pdbx_description
1 polymer ?
#
loop_
_entity_poly.entity_id
_entity_poly.type
_entity_poly.pdbx_seq_one_letter_code
_entity_poly.pdbx_strand_id
1 'polypeptide(L)'
;MILFLRLLAESDKAAALAESCARVRQGLDEPRLFEVAPGAFDAVPGKPFAYWVSKALRQNFMVLPAFENQNRTVRVGLQTSDDFRFLRCSWECGAIGTNKWFYFAKGGAYSPFYADVHLAVSWEQSGFEIDAFSASFIRNPQFYFRPGLTWPRRTTSGLSLRAMPAGCIFADKAEQAQQAVADHTRKATLERSFQARSRITSLEDLDTLIQELQKLRGELRYAHAFELTLRVEE
;
A
#
# COMPACT_ATOMS: atom_id res chain seq x y z
N MET A 1 -6.30 -6.43 40.03
CA MET A 1 -6.87 -6.80 38.71
C MET A 1 -8.32 -6.33 38.71
N ILE A 2 -8.83 -5.78 37.59
CA ILE A 2 -10.24 -5.37 37.46
C ILE A 2 -10.95 -6.36 36.55
N LEU A 3 -12.16 -6.76 36.94
CA LEU A 3 -13.06 -7.61 36.17
C LEU A 3 -14.04 -6.74 35.39
N PHE A 4 -14.13 -6.96 34.08
CA PHE A 4 -15.09 -6.30 33.20
C PHE A 4 -16.05 -7.35 32.64
N LEU A 5 -17.36 -7.11 32.77
CA LEU A 5 -18.40 -7.95 32.19
C LEU A 5 -19.03 -7.25 31.00
N ARG A 6 -18.91 -7.84 29.80
CA ARG A 6 -19.42 -7.25 28.56
C ARG A 6 -20.79 -7.80 28.18
N LEU A 7 -21.84 -7.05 28.48
CA LEU A 7 -23.24 -7.44 28.22
C LEU A 7 -23.89 -6.60 27.10
N LEU A 8 -23.09 -6.05 26.18
CA LEU A 8 -23.57 -5.12 25.14
C LEU A 8 -24.51 -5.78 24.12
N ALA A 9 -24.35 -7.08 23.88
CA ALA A 9 -25.15 -7.86 22.93
C ALA A 9 -26.36 -8.55 23.57
N GLU A 10 -26.51 -8.48 24.89
CA GLU A 10 -27.56 -9.17 25.62
C GLU A 10 -28.87 -8.37 25.59
N SER A 11 -29.98 -9.05 25.32
CA SER A 11 -31.32 -8.46 25.36
C SER A 11 -31.78 -8.21 26.80
N ASP A 12 -31.58 -9.18 27.69
CA ASP A 12 -31.82 -9.04 29.13
C ASP A 12 -30.49 -8.97 29.90
N LYS A 13 -30.03 -7.74 30.09
CA LYS A 13 -28.76 -7.44 30.77
C LYS A 13 -28.78 -7.80 32.25
N ALA A 14 -29.94 -7.76 32.90
CA ALA A 14 -30.04 -8.02 34.34
C ALA A 14 -29.85 -9.52 34.61
N ALA A 15 -30.56 -10.36 33.86
CA ALA A 15 -30.40 -11.81 33.93
C ALA A 15 -28.97 -12.24 33.56
N ALA A 16 -28.43 -11.73 32.44
CA ALA A 16 -27.08 -12.05 31.99
C ALA A 16 -25.99 -11.62 32.98
N LEU A 17 -26.16 -10.48 33.66
CA LEU A 17 -25.25 -10.02 34.71
C LEU A 17 -25.27 -10.97 35.92
N ALA A 18 -26.47 -11.34 36.40
CA ALA A 18 -26.63 -12.22 37.54
C ALA A 18 -26.01 -13.60 37.27
N GLU A 19 -26.24 -14.16 36.08
CA GLU A 19 -25.64 -15.40 35.60
C GLU A 19 -24.11 -15.30 35.55
N SER A 20 -23.56 -14.29 34.88
CA SER A 20 -22.12 -14.09 34.76
C SER A 20 -21.46 -13.98 36.13
N CYS A 21 -22.06 -13.22 37.06
CA CYS A 21 -21.57 -13.11 38.43
C CYS A 21 -21.58 -14.46 39.18
N ALA A 22 -22.62 -15.28 38.97
CA ALA A 22 -22.71 -16.61 39.60
C ALA A 22 -21.61 -17.54 39.07
N ARG A 23 -21.40 -17.58 37.75
CA ARG A 23 -20.35 -18.38 37.11
C ARG A 23 -18.95 -17.98 37.57
N VAL A 24 -18.65 -16.68 37.58
CA VAL A 24 -17.37 -16.14 38.06
C VAL A 24 -17.10 -16.52 39.51
N ARG A 25 -18.10 -16.40 40.40
CA ARG A 25 -17.96 -16.80 41.81
C ARG A 25 -17.71 -18.29 42.00
N GLN A 26 -18.20 -19.12 41.08
CA GLN A 26 -17.99 -20.57 41.10
C GLN A 26 -16.68 -21.00 40.42
N GLY A 27 -15.89 -20.05 39.89
CA GLY A 27 -14.67 -20.35 39.13
C GLY A 27 -14.93 -21.00 37.77
N LEU A 28 -16.14 -20.85 37.23
CA LEU A 28 -16.50 -21.34 35.91
C LEU A 28 -16.06 -20.35 34.83
N ASP A 29 -15.70 -20.87 33.66
CA ASP A 29 -15.36 -20.06 32.49
C ASP A 29 -16.54 -19.16 32.09
N GLU A 30 -16.26 -17.88 31.78
CA GLU A 30 -17.27 -16.88 31.42
C GLU A 30 -16.76 -16.07 30.22
N PRO A 31 -17.23 -16.36 28.99
CA PRO A 31 -16.78 -15.69 27.77
C PRO A 31 -16.98 -14.17 27.76
N ARG A 32 -17.91 -13.66 28.58
CA ARG A 32 -18.19 -12.22 28.71
C ARG A 32 -17.27 -11.52 29.72
N LEU A 33 -16.45 -12.27 30.44
CA LEU A 33 -15.49 -11.76 31.43
C LEU A 33 -14.17 -11.37 30.76
N PHE A 34 -13.70 -10.18 31.10
CA PHE A 34 -12.38 -9.68 30.75
C PHE A 34 -11.62 -9.28 32.00
N GLU A 35 -10.44 -9.86 32.18
CA GLU A 35 -9.56 -9.58 33.30
C GLU A 35 -8.42 -8.66 32.85
N VAL A 36 -8.41 -7.43 33.36
CA VAL A 36 -7.43 -6.41 32.94
C VAL A 36 -6.87 -5.67 34.14
N ALA A 37 -5.55 -5.56 34.22
CA ALA A 37 -4.88 -4.73 35.21
C ALA A 37 -5.03 -3.24 34.85
N PRO A 38 -5.27 -2.33 35.82
CA PRO A 38 -5.43 -0.89 35.54
C PRO A 38 -4.29 -0.29 34.72
N GLY A 39 -3.04 -0.65 35.03
CA GLY A 39 -1.86 -0.16 34.28
C GLY A 39 -1.80 -0.62 32.82
N ALA A 40 -2.61 -1.61 32.40
CA ALA A 40 -2.67 -2.01 31.00
C ALA A 40 -3.30 -0.94 30.09
N PHE A 41 -4.08 -0.02 30.65
CA PHE A 41 -4.69 1.09 29.89
C PHE A 41 -3.67 2.19 29.56
N ASP A 42 -2.56 2.27 30.28
CA ASP A 42 -1.47 3.20 29.98
C ASP A 42 -0.78 2.90 28.65
N ALA A 43 -0.93 1.68 28.13
CA ALA A 43 -0.31 1.24 26.88
C ALA A 43 -0.89 1.94 25.63
N VAL A 44 -2.12 2.47 25.69
CA VAL A 44 -2.78 3.09 24.54
C VAL A 44 -2.85 4.61 24.76
N PRO A 45 -2.40 5.44 23.79
CA PRO A 45 -2.51 6.89 23.88
C PRO A 45 -3.95 7.34 24.18
N GLY A 46 -4.11 8.30 25.09
CA GLY A 46 -5.41 8.75 25.59
C GLY A 46 -6.05 7.84 26.65
N LYS A 47 -5.41 6.70 27.00
CA LYS A 47 -5.80 5.78 28.06
C LYS A 47 -7.28 5.33 28.03
N PRO A 48 -7.82 4.89 26.88
CA PRO A 48 -9.19 4.40 26.81
C PRO A 48 -9.38 3.14 27.66
N PHE A 49 -10.60 2.91 28.16
CA PHE A 49 -11.02 1.68 28.82
C PHE A 49 -11.18 0.51 27.83
N ALA A 50 -10.13 0.20 27.08
CA ALA A 50 -10.08 -0.81 26.03
C ALA A 50 -9.89 -2.23 26.60
N TYR A 51 -10.78 -2.64 27.51
CA TYR A 51 -10.67 -3.90 28.25
C TYR A 51 -10.82 -5.13 27.34
N TRP A 52 -11.61 -5.01 26.26
CA TRP A 52 -11.86 -6.09 25.30
C TRP A 52 -10.74 -6.28 24.27
N VAL A 53 -9.81 -5.33 24.18
CA VAL A 53 -8.71 -5.40 23.23
C VAL A 53 -7.71 -6.48 23.67
N SER A 54 -7.08 -7.17 22.73
CA SER A 54 -6.08 -8.18 23.08
C SER A 54 -4.82 -7.55 23.67
N LYS A 55 -4.09 -8.31 24.49
CA LYS A 55 -2.78 -7.87 25.02
C LYS A 55 -1.80 -7.55 23.88
N ALA A 56 -1.77 -8.38 22.83
CA ALA A 56 -0.92 -8.18 21.66
C ALA A 56 -1.21 -6.84 20.96
N LEU A 57 -2.48 -6.48 20.75
CA LEU A 57 -2.81 -5.22 20.10
C LEU A 57 -2.44 -4.01 20.96
N ARG A 58 -2.64 -4.07 22.28
CA ARG A 58 -2.18 -3.01 23.20
C ARG A 58 -0.66 -2.84 23.16
N GLN A 59 0.09 -3.94 23.11
CA GLN A 59 1.55 -3.91 23.06
C GLN A 59 2.09 -3.23 21.79
N ASN A 60 1.37 -3.32 20.67
CA ASN A 60 1.78 -2.64 19.44
C ASN A 60 1.92 -1.12 19.61
N PHE A 61 1.11 -0.48 20.46
CA PHE A 61 1.22 0.96 20.74
C PHE A 61 2.47 1.35 21.54
N MET A 62 3.07 0.38 22.23
CA MET A 62 4.30 0.58 23.03
C MET A 62 5.56 0.28 22.23
N VAL A 63 5.49 -0.68 21.30
CA VAL A 63 6.65 -1.20 20.56
C VAL A 63 6.80 -0.52 19.20
N LEU A 64 5.69 -0.21 18.53
CA LEU A 64 5.74 0.44 17.22
C LEU A 64 5.91 1.95 17.39
N PRO A 65 6.70 2.59 16.50
CA PRO A 65 6.74 4.05 16.46
C PRO A 65 5.34 4.62 16.26
N ALA A 66 5.06 5.73 16.95
CA ALA A 66 3.83 6.49 16.74
C ALA A 66 3.67 6.80 15.25
N PHE A 67 2.44 6.68 14.76
CA PHE A 67 2.15 6.93 13.35
C PHE A 67 2.43 8.39 12.96
N GLU A 68 2.05 9.32 13.83
CA GLU A 68 2.39 10.73 13.76
C GLU A 68 3.90 10.91 14.01
N ASN A 69 4.71 10.74 12.96
CA ASN A 69 6.13 11.04 12.99
C ASN A 69 6.56 11.73 11.69
N GLN A 70 7.70 12.42 11.74
CA GLN A 70 8.18 13.27 10.64
C GLN A 70 8.62 12.50 9.37
N ASN A 71 8.61 11.16 9.40
CA ASN A 71 9.08 10.31 8.30
C ASN A 71 7.92 9.76 7.46
N ARG A 72 6.79 10.48 7.39
CA ARG A 72 5.62 10.10 6.61
C ARG A 72 5.39 11.08 5.48
N THR A 73 5.21 10.54 4.27
CA THR A 73 5.06 11.33 3.07
C THR A 73 3.74 10.98 2.38
N VAL A 74 2.88 11.98 2.20
CA VAL A 74 1.64 11.84 1.41
C VAL A 74 1.89 12.31 -0.03
N ARG A 75 1.54 11.48 -1.01
CA ARG A 75 1.71 11.77 -2.44
C ARG A 75 0.47 11.39 -3.24
N VAL A 76 0.23 12.11 -4.33
CA VAL A 76 -0.77 11.78 -5.35
C VAL A 76 -0.09 11.02 -6.48
N GLY A 77 -0.72 9.98 -6.98
CA GLY A 77 -0.17 9.13 -8.04
C GLY A 77 -0.75 9.43 -9.42
N LEU A 78 -1.03 8.38 -10.17
CA LEU A 78 -1.44 8.41 -11.55
C LEU A 78 -2.89 8.91 -11.72
N GLN A 79 -3.07 9.91 -12.58
CA GLN A 79 -4.39 10.32 -13.06
C GLN A 79 -4.53 9.86 -14.52
N THR A 80 -5.28 8.79 -14.73
CA THR A 80 -5.50 8.19 -16.06
C THR A 80 -6.31 9.11 -16.98
N SER A 81 -7.26 9.85 -16.42
CA SER A 81 -8.20 10.74 -17.13
C SER A 81 -9.08 10.09 -18.21
N ASP A 82 -8.89 8.80 -18.49
CA ASP A 82 -9.77 7.94 -19.29
C ASP A 82 -9.72 6.50 -18.73
N ASP A 83 -10.67 6.19 -17.86
CA ASP A 83 -10.72 4.89 -17.21
C ASP A 83 -11.07 3.76 -18.18
N PHE A 84 -11.95 4.01 -19.15
CA PHE A 84 -12.36 3.00 -20.12
C PHE A 84 -11.19 2.56 -21.01
N ARG A 85 -10.30 3.49 -21.33
CA ARG A 85 -9.09 3.18 -22.08
C ARG A 85 -8.05 2.44 -21.25
N PHE A 86 -7.75 2.93 -20.05
CA PHE A 86 -6.55 2.52 -19.32
C PHE A 86 -6.77 1.54 -18.18
N LEU A 87 -8.01 1.34 -17.71
CA LEU A 87 -8.31 0.48 -16.56
C LEU A 87 -9.08 -0.77 -16.95
N ARG A 88 -8.78 -1.86 -16.26
CA ARG A 88 -9.55 -3.10 -16.28
C ARG A 88 -9.73 -3.61 -14.85
N CYS A 89 -10.72 -4.45 -14.64
CA CYS A 89 -10.70 -5.29 -13.46
C CYS A 89 -9.56 -6.31 -13.60
N SER A 90 -8.85 -6.57 -12.51
CA SER A 90 -7.67 -7.44 -12.50
C SER A 90 -7.93 -8.84 -13.04
N TRP A 91 -9.15 -9.37 -12.87
CA TRP A 91 -9.58 -10.67 -13.42
C TRP A 91 -9.87 -10.65 -14.93
N GLU A 92 -9.99 -9.48 -15.56
CA GLU A 92 -10.09 -9.35 -17.03
C GLU A 92 -8.71 -9.42 -17.71
N CYS A 93 -7.64 -9.38 -16.92
CA CYS A 93 -6.27 -9.40 -17.40
C CYS A 93 -5.67 -10.80 -17.18
N GLY A 94 -4.98 -11.34 -18.19
CA GLY A 94 -4.34 -12.66 -18.07
C GLY A 94 -3.17 -12.70 -17.08
N ALA A 95 -2.26 -11.72 -17.15
CA ALA A 95 -1.13 -11.61 -16.25
C ALA A 95 -1.00 -10.17 -15.71
N ILE A 96 -1.02 -10.05 -14.38
CA ILE A 96 -0.80 -8.78 -13.66
C ILE A 96 0.63 -8.73 -13.15
N GLY A 97 1.29 -7.58 -13.30
CA GLY A 97 2.61 -7.28 -12.75
C GLY A 97 3.80 -7.62 -13.64
N THR A 98 3.57 -8.07 -14.88
CA THR A 98 4.64 -8.56 -15.77
C THR A 98 5.02 -7.60 -16.89
N ASN A 99 4.05 -7.16 -17.70
CA ASN A 99 4.34 -6.33 -18.88
C ASN A 99 3.40 -5.14 -19.03
N LYS A 100 2.11 -5.40 -19.26
CA LYS A 100 1.13 -4.36 -19.57
C LYS A 100 0.27 -3.96 -18.38
N TRP A 101 -0.28 -4.94 -17.66
CA TRP A 101 -1.26 -4.67 -16.61
C TRP A 101 -0.61 -4.72 -15.24
N PHE A 102 -0.79 -3.68 -14.44
CA PHE A 102 -0.32 -3.63 -13.05
C PHE A 102 -1.47 -3.28 -12.13
N TYR A 103 -1.46 -3.84 -10.92
CA TYR A 103 -2.48 -3.53 -9.92
C TYR A 103 -2.58 -2.01 -9.70
N PHE A 104 -3.81 -1.52 -9.65
CA PHE A 104 -4.10 -0.10 -9.55
C PHE A 104 -4.93 0.20 -8.31
N ALA A 105 -4.30 0.76 -7.30
CA ALA A 105 -4.94 1.26 -6.10
C ALA A 105 -5.66 2.58 -6.42
N LYS A 106 -6.88 2.45 -6.92
CA LYS A 106 -7.86 3.53 -7.00
C LYS A 106 -8.80 3.43 -5.80
N GLY A 107 -9.36 4.57 -5.38
CA GLY A 107 -10.39 4.59 -4.34
C GLY A 107 -11.56 3.66 -4.68
N GLY A 108 -12.43 3.41 -3.71
CA GLY A 108 -13.59 2.54 -3.90
C GLY A 108 -14.58 2.67 -2.74
N ALA A 109 -15.48 1.70 -2.64
CA ALA A 109 -16.45 1.64 -1.54
C ALA A 109 -15.75 1.70 -0.18
N TYR A 110 -16.41 2.32 0.80
CA TYR A 110 -15.91 2.39 2.17
C TYR A 110 -15.71 0.97 2.72
N SER A 111 -14.48 0.68 3.15
CA SER A 111 -14.14 -0.58 3.79
C SER A 111 -13.01 -0.30 4.79
N PRO A 112 -13.31 -0.26 6.10
CA PRO A 112 -12.29 -0.02 7.11
C PRO A 112 -11.38 -1.25 7.22
N PHE A 113 -10.10 -1.00 7.49
CA PHE A 113 -9.05 -1.99 7.74
C PHE A 113 -8.59 -2.86 6.55
N TYR A 114 -9.46 -3.17 5.60
CA TYR A 114 -9.12 -4.04 4.46
C TYR A 114 -9.87 -3.65 3.19
N ALA A 115 -9.21 -3.73 2.03
CA ALA A 115 -9.85 -3.70 0.72
C ALA A 115 -8.97 -4.36 -0.34
N ASP A 116 -9.58 -5.12 -1.25
CA ASP A 116 -8.86 -5.72 -2.37
C ASP A 116 -8.52 -4.69 -3.46
N VAL A 117 -7.31 -4.82 -4.03
CA VAL A 117 -6.91 -4.07 -5.22
C VAL A 117 -7.45 -4.81 -6.45
N HIS A 118 -8.68 -4.48 -6.81
CA HIS A 118 -9.42 -5.16 -7.87
C HIS A 118 -9.20 -4.57 -9.26
N LEU A 119 -8.56 -3.40 -9.38
CA LEU A 119 -8.29 -2.75 -10.66
C LEU A 119 -6.86 -3.02 -11.12
N ALA A 120 -6.67 -2.97 -12.43
CA ALA A 120 -5.39 -2.96 -13.11
C ALA A 120 -5.32 -1.78 -14.08
N VAL A 121 -4.13 -1.20 -14.24
CA VAL A 121 -3.85 -0.11 -15.17
C VAL A 121 -2.86 -0.56 -16.24
N SER A 122 -3.09 -0.12 -17.48
CA SER A 122 -2.16 -0.30 -18.59
C SER A 122 -0.92 0.57 -18.36
N TRP A 123 0.19 -0.04 -18.00
CA TRP A 123 1.48 0.58 -17.71
C TRP A 123 2.63 -0.09 -18.49
N GLU A 124 2.38 -0.40 -19.75
CA GLU A 124 3.38 -0.96 -20.65
C GLU A 124 4.49 0.06 -20.95
N GLN A 125 5.73 -0.41 -21.09
CA GLN A 125 6.90 0.43 -21.43
C GLN A 125 7.02 1.68 -20.54
N SER A 126 6.90 1.50 -19.23
CA SER A 126 6.92 2.59 -18.23
C SER A 126 5.86 3.67 -18.45
N GLY A 127 4.68 3.27 -18.95
CA GLY A 127 3.53 4.15 -19.14
C GLY A 127 3.57 4.95 -20.44
N PHE A 128 4.29 4.48 -21.47
CA PHE A 128 4.43 5.19 -22.76
C PHE A 128 3.07 5.60 -23.36
N GLU A 129 2.10 4.69 -23.38
CA GLU A 129 0.76 4.97 -23.92
C GLU A 129 0.03 6.07 -23.13
N ILE A 130 0.13 6.00 -21.79
CA ILE A 130 -0.51 6.97 -20.89
C ILE A 130 0.18 8.33 -21.00
N ASP A 131 1.51 8.38 -21.03
CA ASP A 131 2.30 9.62 -21.18
C ASP A 131 2.01 10.32 -22.51
N ALA A 132 1.76 9.55 -23.57
CA ALA A 132 1.35 10.08 -24.88
C ALA A 132 -0.10 10.63 -24.90
N PHE A 133 -0.92 10.28 -23.91
CA PHE A 133 -2.29 10.79 -23.79
C PHE A 133 -2.31 12.14 -23.08
N SER A 134 -2.62 13.21 -23.82
CA SER A 134 -2.51 14.60 -23.37
C SER A 134 -3.31 14.96 -22.12
N ALA A 135 -4.38 14.22 -21.80
CA ALA A 135 -5.19 14.48 -20.62
C ALA A 135 -4.72 13.72 -19.37
N SER A 136 -3.81 12.75 -19.50
CA SER A 136 -3.29 12.00 -18.35
C SER A 136 -2.28 12.84 -17.55
N PHE A 137 -2.10 12.50 -16.27
CA PHE A 137 -1.04 13.06 -15.44
C PHE A 137 -0.33 11.96 -14.66
N ILE A 138 0.90 11.66 -15.07
CA ILE A 138 1.82 10.80 -14.33
C ILE A 138 2.47 11.62 -13.22
N ARG A 139 2.10 11.35 -11.97
CA ARG A 139 2.69 12.02 -10.79
C ARG A 139 3.38 11.02 -9.89
N ASN A 140 4.50 11.45 -9.32
CA ASN A 140 5.23 10.68 -8.32
C ASN A 140 5.56 9.22 -8.72
N PRO A 141 5.96 8.93 -9.98
CA PRO A 141 6.19 7.56 -10.46
C PRO A 141 7.32 6.83 -9.72
N GLN A 142 8.25 7.56 -9.10
CA GLN A 142 9.28 6.99 -8.24
C GLN A 142 8.71 6.24 -7.01
N PHE A 143 7.44 6.46 -6.68
CA PHE A 143 6.72 5.80 -5.60
C PHE A 143 5.83 4.64 -6.07
N TYR A 144 5.71 4.41 -7.38
CA TYR A 144 4.95 3.29 -7.90
C TYR A 144 5.61 1.97 -7.50
N PHE A 145 4.80 0.92 -7.38
CA PHE A 145 5.19 -0.44 -7.00
C PHE A 145 5.72 -0.60 -5.57
N ARG A 146 5.80 0.49 -4.78
CA ARG A 146 6.16 0.42 -3.36
C ARG A 146 4.94 0.09 -2.51
N PRO A 147 5.08 -0.72 -1.45
CA PRO A 147 4.00 -0.89 -0.48
C PRO A 147 3.74 0.43 0.28
N GLY A 148 2.52 0.60 0.80
CA GLY A 148 2.16 1.81 1.55
C GLY A 148 0.74 1.77 2.11
N LEU A 149 0.20 2.94 2.42
CA LEU A 149 -1.20 3.11 2.81
C LEU A 149 -1.96 3.90 1.74
N THR A 150 -3.20 3.54 1.48
CA THR A 150 -4.11 4.26 0.57
C THR A 150 -5.48 4.45 1.22
N TRP A 151 -6.25 5.42 0.73
CA TRP A 151 -7.60 5.67 1.19
C TRP A 151 -8.45 6.29 0.07
N PRO A 152 -9.77 6.06 0.07
CA PRO A 152 -10.68 6.75 -0.84
C PRO A 152 -10.69 8.26 -0.57
N ARG A 153 -10.65 9.05 -1.64
CA ARG A 153 -10.66 10.52 -1.57
C ARG A 153 -11.94 11.09 -0.93
N ARG A 154 -13.08 10.44 -1.17
CA ARG A 154 -14.39 10.84 -0.63
C ARG A 154 -14.97 9.68 0.17
N THR A 155 -15.36 9.95 1.40
CA THR A 155 -16.05 9.02 2.28
C THR A 155 -17.20 9.73 2.96
N THR A 156 -18.28 9.01 3.23
CA THR A 156 -19.43 9.50 4.02
C THR A 156 -19.35 9.09 5.49
N SER A 157 -18.45 8.15 5.84
CA SER A 157 -18.41 7.49 7.16
C SER A 157 -17.11 7.71 7.95
N GLY A 158 -16.07 8.30 7.33
CA GLY A 158 -14.77 8.57 7.99
C GLY A 158 -13.57 8.01 7.22
N LEU A 159 -12.36 8.25 7.76
CA LEU A 159 -11.10 7.82 7.14
C LEU A 159 -11.01 6.29 7.06
N SER A 160 -10.86 5.77 5.84
CA SER A 160 -10.72 4.34 5.53
C SER A 160 -9.32 4.08 4.98
N LEU A 161 -8.33 4.11 5.88
CA LEU A 161 -6.95 3.71 5.58
C LEU A 161 -6.87 2.21 5.29
N ARG A 162 -6.13 1.86 4.24
CA ARG A 162 -5.97 0.49 3.73
C ARG A 162 -4.50 0.23 3.44
N ALA A 163 -4.05 -0.99 3.70
CA ALA A 163 -2.75 -1.44 3.23
C ALA A 163 -2.76 -1.55 1.70
N MET A 164 -1.75 -0.96 1.05
CA MET A 164 -1.47 -1.10 -0.37
C MET A 164 -0.28 -2.04 -0.53
N PRO A 165 -0.44 -3.19 -1.22
CA PRO A 165 0.65 -4.12 -1.42
C PRO A 165 1.72 -3.57 -2.37
N ALA A 166 2.91 -4.19 -2.33
CA ALA A 166 3.95 -3.91 -3.32
C ALA A 166 3.49 -4.34 -4.73
N GLY A 167 4.07 -3.72 -5.77
CA GLY A 167 3.70 -3.98 -7.16
C GLY A 167 2.44 -3.23 -7.64
N CYS A 168 1.88 -2.34 -6.83
CA CYS A 168 0.74 -1.49 -7.21
C CYS A 168 1.16 -0.09 -7.68
N ILE A 169 0.45 0.43 -8.67
CA ILE A 169 0.37 1.86 -8.97
C ILE A 169 -0.84 2.43 -8.21
N PHE A 170 -0.80 3.70 -7.78
CA PHE A 170 -1.90 4.33 -7.05
C PHE A 170 -2.42 5.56 -7.77
N ALA A 171 -3.71 5.86 -7.60
CA ALA A 171 -4.36 6.99 -8.26
C ALA A 171 -4.25 8.29 -7.44
N ASP A 172 -4.87 8.29 -6.27
CA ASP A 172 -5.02 9.46 -5.41
C ASP A 172 -3.97 9.46 -4.28
N LYS A 173 -4.30 10.02 -3.11
CA LYS A 173 -3.38 10.14 -1.99
C LYS A 173 -3.02 8.77 -1.42
N ALA A 174 -1.74 8.44 -1.45
CA ALA A 174 -1.14 7.37 -0.66
C ALA A 174 -0.21 7.98 0.39
N GLU A 175 -0.21 7.43 1.60
CA GLU A 175 0.71 7.78 2.68
C GLU A 175 1.78 6.69 2.77
N GLN A 176 3.02 7.13 2.79
CA GLN A 176 4.15 6.25 2.96
C GLN A 176 4.68 6.29 4.37
N ALA A 177 4.92 5.11 4.91
CA ALA A 177 5.84 4.93 6.00
C ALA A 177 7.26 4.77 5.47
N GLN A 178 8.04 5.86 5.40
CA GLN A 178 9.48 5.72 5.26
C GLN A 178 9.99 5.14 6.58
N GLN A 179 10.31 3.84 6.58
CA GLN A 179 11.21 3.30 7.57
C GLN A 179 12.59 3.84 7.15
N ALA A 180 13.07 4.85 7.86
CA ALA A 180 14.40 5.40 7.65
C ALA A 180 15.42 4.31 8.05
N VAL A 181 15.67 3.38 7.14
CA VAL A 181 16.98 2.74 7.08
C VAL A 181 17.88 3.85 6.55
N ALA A 182 18.73 4.37 7.42
CA ALA A 182 19.75 5.34 7.10
C ALA A 182 20.81 4.69 6.20
N ASP A 183 20.43 4.25 5.00
CA ASP A 183 21.39 3.90 3.97
C ASP A 183 21.69 5.16 3.18
N HIS A 184 22.91 5.64 3.36
CA HIS A 184 23.58 6.48 2.37
C HIS A 184 23.40 5.79 1.02
N THR A 185 22.41 6.22 0.23
CA THR A 185 22.13 5.59 -1.05
C THR A 185 23.28 5.96 -1.99
N ARG A 186 24.28 5.07 -2.03
CA ARG A 186 25.17 4.90 -3.19
C ARG A 186 24.30 5.06 -4.43
N LYS A 187 24.70 5.93 -5.36
CA LYS A 187 24.12 5.93 -6.70
C LYS A 187 24.08 4.47 -7.14
N ALA A 188 22.89 3.95 -7.47
CA ALA A 188 22.79 2.63 -8.06
C ALA A 188 23.44 2.72 -9.45
N THR A 189 24.69 2.27 -9.57
CA THR A 189 25.37 2.19 -10.86
C THR A 189 24.65 1.11 -11.67
N LEU A 190 23.92 1.55 -12.70
CA LEU A 190 23.23 0.65 -13.60
C LEU A 190 24.17 0.38 -14.78
N GLU A 191 24.92 -0.72 -14.69
CA GLU A 191 25.70 -1.20 -15.85
C GLU A 191 24.75 -1.95 -16.80
N ARG A 192 24.68 -1.47 -18.04
CA ARG A 192 23.93 -2.10 -19.13
C ARG A 192 24.86 -2.20 -20.35
N SER A 193 25.19 -3.43 -20.71
CA SER A 193 25.86 -3.76 -21.96
C SER A 193 24.79 -3.90 -23.05
N PHE A 194 24.92 -3.12 -24.12
CA PHE A 194 24.13 -3.29 -25.33
C PHE A 194 25.03 -3.87 -26.40
N GLN A 195 24.64 -4.99 -27.00
CA GLN A 195 25.29 -5.49 -28.22
C GLN A 195 24.81 -4.63 -29.40
N ALA A 196 25.34 -3.41 -29.50
CA ALA A 196 25.11 -2.59 -30.68
C ALA A 196 25.93 -3.21 -31.82
N ARG A 197 25.27 -3.89 -32.76
CA ARG A 197 25.91 -4.32 -34.02
C ARG A 197 26.57 -3.09 -34.67
N SER A 198 27.84 -3.21 -35.05
CA SER A 198 28.63 -2.14 -35.67
C SER A 198 28.01 -1.56 -36.95
N ARG A 199 27.04 -2.26 -37.56
CA ARG A 199 26.17 -1.76 -38.63
C ARG A 199 24.73 -2.23 -38.43
N ILE A 200 23.79 -1.29 -38.49
CA ILE A 200 22.36 -1.56 -38.64
C ILE A 200 22.12 -1.85 -40.12
N THR A 201 21.86 -3.12 -40.47
CA THR A 201 21.69 -3.55 -41.87
C THR A 201 20.24 -3.82 -42.25
N SER A 202 19.31 -3.78 -41.29
CA SER A 202 17.87 -3.97 -41.50
C SER A 202 17.05 -2.97 -40.69
N LEU A 203 15.81 -2.74 -41.12
CA LEU A 203 14.83 -1.96 -40.34
C LEU A 203 14.47 -2.68 -39.02
N GLU A 204 14.46 -4.01 -39.02
CA GLU A 204 14.19 -4.82 -37.83
C GLU A 204 15.27 -4.65 -36.73
N ASP A 205 16.54 -4.55 -37.13
CA ASP A 205 17.65 -4.27 -36.21
C ASP A 205 17.52 -2.84 -35.62
N LEU A 206 17.08 -1.87 -36.42
CA LEU A 206 16.84 -0.49 -35.99
C LEU A 206 15.68 -0.43 -34.97
N ASP A 207 14.57 -1.10 -35.26
CA ASP A 207 13.39 -1.12 -34.41
C ASP A 207 13.69 -1.79 -33.06
N THR A 208 14.49 -2.86 -33.06
CA THR A 208 14.93 -3.54 -31.84
C THR A 208 15.75 -2.60 -30.95
N LEU A 209 16.73 -1.88 -31.53
CA LEU A 209 17.54 -0.90 -30.81
C LEU A 209 16.69 0.25 -30.26
N ILE A 210 15.73 0.74 -31.04
CA ILE A 210 14.81 1.80 -30.61
C ILE A 210 13.99 1.33 -29.40
N GLN A 211 13.46 0.10 -29.43
CA GLN A 211 12.70 -0.46 -28.30
C GLN A 211 13.56 -0.56 -27.03
N GLU A 212 14.79 -1.06 -27.14
CA GLU A 212 15.72 -1.16 -26.02
C GLU A 212 16.06 0.21 -25.41
N LEU A 213 16.33 1.21 -26.27
CA LEU A 213 16.61 2.58 -25.83
C LEU A 213 15.39 3.26 -25.22
N GLN A 214 14.19 3.02 -25.75
CA GLN A 214 12.95 3.56 -25.19
C GLN A 214 12.65 2.95 -23.82
N LYS A 215 12.90 1.65 -23.64
CA LYS A 215 12.80 0.96 -22.35
C LYS A 215 13.78 1.56 -21.34
N LEU A 216 15.06 1.70 -21.72
CA LEU A 216 16.07 2.32 -20.87
C LEU A 216 15.69 3.76 -20.51
N ARG A 217 15.22 4.55 -21.48
CA ARG A 217 14.74 5.92 -21.24
C ARG A 217 13.59 5.94 -20.23
N GLY A 218 12.65 5.01 -20.32
CA GLY A 218 11.53 4.86 -19.38
C GLY A 218 12.02 4.52 -17.97
N GLU A 219 13.00 3.63 -17.84
CA GLU A 219 13.62 3.27 -16.56
C GLU A 219 14.37 4.45 -15.93
N LEU A 220 15.08 5.24 -16.74
CA LEU A 220 15.91 6.36 -16.29
C LEU A 220 15.10 7.65 -16.01
N ARG A 221 13.97 7.86 -16.68
CA ARG A 221 13.14 9.08 -16.55
C ARG A 221 12.67 9.34 -15.11
N TYR A 222 12.59 8.29 -14.28
CA TYR A 222 12.07 8.37 -12.92
C TYR A 222 13.09 7.96 -11.85
N ALA A 223 14.35 7.72 -12.24
CA ALA A 223 15.44 7.46 -11.31
C ALA A 223 15.90 8.76 -10.62
N HIS A 224 16.05 8.72 -9.30
CA HIS A 224 16.39 9.90 -8.49
C HIS A 224 17.86 10.37 -8.67
N ALA A 225 18.75 9.46 -9.09
CA ALA A 225 20.12 9.69 -9.52
C ALA A 225 20.64 8.42 -10.23
N PHE A 226 21.30 8.56 -11.38
CA PHE A 226 21.90 7.44 -12.11
C PHE A 226 23.21 7.86 -12.77
N GLU A 227 24.04 6.88 -13.09
CA GLU A 227 25.25 7.03 -13.89
C GLU A 227 25.21 5.91 -14.94
N LEU A 228 25.09 6.31 -16.21
CA LEU A 228 24.90 5.38 -17.33
C LEU A 228 26.21 5.28 -18.10
N THR A 229 26.80 4.08 -18.12
CA THR A 229 27.95 3.77 -18.99
C THR A 229 27.47 2.86 -20.11
N LEU A 230 27.43 3.40 -21.34
CA LEU A 230 27.12 2.62 -22.53
C LEU A 230 28.43 2.06 -23.08
N ARG A 231 28.57 0.72 -23.10
CA ARG A 231 29.68 0.05 -23.78
C ARG A 231 29.14 -0.58 -25.06
N VAL A 232 29.75 -0.21 -26.17
CA VAL A 232 29.53 -0.84 -27.47
C VAL A 232 30.61 -1.93 -27.59
N GLU A 233 30.19 -3.19 -27.61
CA GLU A 233 31.08 -4.30 -27.96
C GLU A 233 31.10 -4.42 -29.49
N GLU A 234 32.29 -4.35 -30.08
CA GLU A 234 32.54 -4.46 -31.54
C GLU A 234 32.27 -5.86 -32.10
#